data_AF-A0A7C5NUT7-F1
#
_entry.id   AF-A0A7C5NUT7-F1
#
_cell.length_a   1.000
_cell.length_b   1.000
_cell.length_c   1.000
_cell.angle_alpha   90.00
_cell.angle_beta   90.00
_cell.angle_gamma   90.00
#
_symmetry.space_group_name_H-M   'P 1'
#
loop_
_entity.id
_entity.type
_entity.pdbx_description
1 polymer ?
#
loop_
_entity_poly.entity_id
_entity_poly.type
_entity_poly.pdbx_seq_one_letter_code
_entity_poly.pdbx_strand_id
1 'polypeptide(L)'
;MIKIFSLMFIVLAMAIPREKSSHFIDSDKDKIPFCGIDNKAFVPGEKLTYTIYYNCGFVWLPAGEVVFDVKEDEENYLYTVFGKTF
;
A
#
# COMPACT_ATOMS: atom_id res chain seq x y z
N MET A 1 22.26 -18.11 -23.74
CA MET A 1 22.28 -17.95 -22.26
C MET A 1 21.03 -17.26 -21.68
N ILE A 2 20.34 -16.36 -22.42
CA ILE A 2 19.14 -15.65 -21.91
C ILE A 2 17.92 -16.56 -21.59
N LYS A 3 17.77 -17.71 -22.27
CA LYS A 3 16.61 -18.61 -22.11
C LYS A 3 16.61 -19.37 -20.77
N ILE A 4 17.79 -19.62 -20.20
CA ILE A 4 17.92 -20.38 -18.93
C ILE A 4 17.50 -19.51 -17.74
N PHE A 5 17.85 -18.21 -17.77
CA PHE A 5 17.41 -17.25 -16.76
C PHE A 5 15.90 -17.03 -16.76
N SER A 6 15.27 -17.04 -17.95
CA SER A 6 13.82 -16.95 -18.09
C SER A 6 13.09 -18.16 -17.51
N LEU A 7 13.65 -19.37 -17.65
CA LEU A 7 13.07 -20.57 -17.05
C LEU A 7 13.19 -20.59 -15.52
N MET A 8 14.32 -20.13 -14.95
CA MET A 8 14.50 -20.09 -13.50
C MET A 8 13.49 -19.17 -12.79
N PHE A 9 13.12 -18.05 -13.40
CA PHE A 9 12.12 -17.14 -12.84
C PHE A 9 10.70 -17.75 -12.81
N ILE A 10 10.37 -18.58 -13.81
CA ILE A 10 9.07 -19.25 -13.90
C ILE A 10 8.95 -20.37 -12.84
N VAL A 11 10.03 -21.11 -12.58
CA VAL A 11 10.03 -22.16 -11.54
C VAL A 11 9.96 -21.56 -10.14
N LEU A 12 10.58 -20.39 -9.91
CA LEU A 12 10.50 -19.68 -8.62
C LEU A 12 9.09 -19.17 -8.31
N ALA A 13 8.33 -18.72 -9.31
CA ALA A 13 6.94 -18.29 -9.14
C ALA A 13 5.99 -19.44 -8.79
N MET A 14 6.30 -20.67 -9.21
CA MET A 14 5.50 -21.87 -8.90
C MET A 14 5.81 -22.49 -7.54
N ALA A 15 6.97 -22.18 -6.94
CA ALA A 15 7.35 -22.66 -5.61
C ALA A 15 6.73 -21.85 -4.46
N ILE A 16 6.00 -20.76 -4.76
CA ILE A 16 5.29 -19.98 -3.75
C ILE A 16 4.03 -20.79 -3.36
N PRO A 17 3.93 -21.28 -2.11
CA PRO A 17 2.71 -21.94 -1.65
C PRO A 17 1.55 -20.94 -1.74
N ARG A 18 0.56 -21.27 -2.57
CA ARG A 18 -0.69 -20.50 -2.65
C ARG A 18 -1.41 -20.64 -1.32
N GLU A 19 -1.44 -19.56 -0.54
CA GLU A 19 -2.22 -19.46 0.68
C GLU A 19 -3.69 -19.74 0.34
N LYS A 20 -4.17 -20.92 0.77
CA LYS A 20 -5.60 -21.23 0.70
C LYS A 20 -6.25 -20.55 1.89
N SER A 21 -6.94 -19.44 1.63
CA SER A 21 -7.86 -18.85 2.60
C SER A 21 -9.03 -19.83 2.82
N SER A 22 -8.93 -20.64 3.86
CA SER A 22 -10.06 -21.41 4.37
C SER A 22 -10.97 -20.45 5.12
N HIS A 23 -11.95 -19.89 4.42
CA HIS A 23 -13.05 -19.19 5.05
C HIS A 23 -13.99 -20.23 5.68
N PHE A 24 -13.75 -20.52 6.96
CA PHE A 24 -14.64 -21.34 7.78
C PHE A 24 -15.75 -20.41 8.29
N ILE A 25 -16.95 -20.53 7.73
CA ILE A 25 -18.14 -19.89 8.32
C ILE A 25 -18.61 -20.82 9.44
N ASP A 26 -18.27 -20.47 10.67
CA ASP A 26 -18.93 -21.03 11.84
C ASP A 26 -20.34 -20.44 11.91
N SER A 27 -21.32 -21.33 11.95
CA SER A 27 -22.75 -21.00 11.92
C SER A 27 -23.27 -20.97 13.35
N ASP A 28 -22.87 -19.98 14.14
CA ASP A 28 -23.52 -19.67 15.42
C ASP A 28 -23.77 -18.16 15.56
N LYS A 29 -25.07 -17.81 15.56
CA LYS A 29 -25.71 -16.59 16.09
C LYS A 29 -25.35 -15.23 15.48
N ASP A 30 -26.13 -14.88 14.46
CA ASP A 30 -26.92 -13.64 14.35
C ASP A 30 -26.31 -12.37 14.97
N LYS A 31 -25.12 -12.00 14.51
CA LYS A 31 -24.70 -10.61 14.40
C LYS A 31 -24.47 -10.37 12.92
N ILE A 32 -25.33 -9.57 12.29
CA ILE A 32 -25.06 -9.00 10.97
C ILE A 32 -23.61 -8.47 11.06
N PRO A 33 -22.65 -9.01 10.30
CA PRO A 33 -21.29 -8.51 10.38
C PRO A 33 -21.38 -7.03 10.04
N PHE A 34 -20.94 -6.19 10.99
CA PHE A 34 -20.92 -4.75 10.80
C PHE A 34 -20.27 -4.52 9.43
N CYS A 35 -21.03 -3.93 8.50
CA CYS A 35 -20.53 -3.58 7.16
C CYS A 35 -19.63 -2.34 7.30
N GLY A 36 -18.62 -2.46 8.15
CA GLY A 36 -17.57 -1.49 8.35
C GLY A 36 -16.44 -1.80 7.40
N ILE A 37 -15.95 -0.78 6.74
CA ILE A 37 -14.69 -0.86 6.01
C ILE A 37 -13.59 -0.92 7.07
N ASP A 38 -12.93 -2.07 7.19
CA ASP A 38 -11.72 -2.21 7.99
C ASP A 38 -10.56 -1.53 7.24
N ASN A 39 -10.06 -0.43 7.80
CA ASN A 39 -8.98 0.33 7.16
C ASN A 39 -7.65 -0.40 7.33
N LYS A 40 -7.13 -0.96 6.23
CA LYS A 40 -5.81 -1.63 6.18
C LYS A 40 -4.75 -0.82 5.44
N ALA A 41 -5.11 0.36 4.93
CA ALA A 41 -4.28 1.11 4.02
C ALA A 41 -3.35 2.09 4.73
N PHE A 42 -3.78 2.64 5.87
CA PHE A 42 -3.03 3.64 6.62
C PHE A 42 -3.28 3.48 8.12
N VAL A 43 -2.30 3.85 8.93
CA VAL A 43 -2.41 3.85 10.40
C VAL A 43 -2.55 5.25 10.98
N PRO A 44 -3.14 5.40 12.17
CA PRO A 44 -3.16 6.66 12.90
C PRO A 44 -1.75 7.23 13.10
N GLY A 45 -1.56 8.51 12.77
CA GLY A 45 -0.27 9.19 12.90
C GLY A 45 0.72 8.90 11.76
N GLU A 46 0.29 8.20 10.71
CA GLU A 46 1.13 7.94 9.54
C GLU A 46 1.46 9.23 8.78
N LYS A 47 2.73 9.37 8.42
CA LYS A 47 3.23 10.50 7.64
C LYS A 47 4.08 10.01 6.48
N LEU A 48 3.64 10.32 5.26
CA LEU A 48 4.39 10.01 4.04
C LEU A 48 4.88 11.30 3.38
N THR A 49 6.16 11.33 3.03
CA THR A 49 6.76 12.44 2.31
C THR A 49 7.26 11.97 0.95
N TYR A 50 6.67 12.52 -0.11
CA TYR A 50 7.06 12.24 -1.49
C TYR A 50 7.82 13.43 -2.06
N THR A 51 9.03 13.18 -2.57
CA THR A 51 9.78 14.17 -3.33
C THR A 51 9.54 13.99 -4.82
N ILE A 52 9.17 15.08 -5.49
CA ILE A 52 8.91 15.13 -6.93
C ILE A 52 10.20 15.55 -7.62
N TYR A 53 10.51 14.88 -8.73
CA TYR A 53 11.67 15.20 -9.54
C TYR A 53 11.28 15.37 -11.01
N TYR A 54 11.92 16.32 -11.70
CA TYR A 54 11.93 16.36 -13.15
C TYR A 54 12.99 15.41 -13.69
N ASN A 55 12.60 14.56 -14.64
CA ASN A 55 13.55 13.76 -15.39
C ASN A 55 14.10 14.59 -16.57
N CYS A 56 15.38 14.96 -16.50
CA CYS A 56 16.08 15.71 -17.54
C CYS A 56 16.98 14.80 -18.40
N GLY A 57 16.67 13.50 -18.46
CA GLY A 57 17.46 12.49 -19.17
C GLY A 57 18.57 11.93 -18.29
N PHE A 58 19.72 12.60 -18.25
CA PHE A 58 20.89 12.12 -17.51
C PHE A 58 20.88 12.53 -16.02
N VAL A 59 19.95 13.41 -15.61
CA VAL A 59 19.86 13.94 -14.25
C VAL A 59 18.40 14.08 -13.80
N TRP A 60 18.19 13.96 -12.50
CA TRP A 60 16.92 14.21 -11.83
C TRP A 60 17.04 15.47 -10.99
N LEU A 61 16.19 16.46 -11.27
CA LEU A 61 16.19 17.73 -10.55
C LEU A 61 15.05 17.75 -9.53
N PRO A 62 15.31 18.02 -8.25
CA PRO A 62 14.26 18.08 -7.23
C PRO A 62 13.35 19.26 -7.54
N ALA A 63 12.05 19.01 -7.68
CA ALA A 63 11.05 19.99 -8.06
C ALA A 63 10.19 20.44 -6.86
N GLY A 64 9.96 19.54 -5.92
CA GLY A 64 9.15 19.83 -4.75
C GLY A 64 8.91 18.62 -3.88
N GLU A 65 8.08 18.82 -2.87
CA GLU A 65 7.71 17.82 -1.88
C GLU A 65 6.22 17.87 -1.58
N VAL A 66 5.62 16.71 -1.38
CA VAL A 66 4.25 16.56 -0.88
C VAL A 66 4.29 15.70 0.38
N VAL A 67 3.68 16.20 1.45
CA VAL A 67 3.56 15.55 2.73
C VAL A 67 2.10 15.17 2.95
N PHE A 68 1.85 13.88 3.11
CA PHE A 68 0.58 13.31 3.54
C PHE A 68 0.68 13.01 5.03
N ASP A 69 -0.30 13.46 5.81
CA ASP A 69 -0.36 13.27 7.26
C ASP A 69 -1.77 12.81 7.63
N VAL A 70 -1.84 11.60 8.22
CA VAL A 70 -3.06 10.93 8.65
C VAL A 70 -3.18 11.06 10.16
N LYS A 71 -4.24 11.74 10.60
CA LYS A 71 -4.60 11.85 12.01
C LYS A 71 -5.88 11.09 12.26
N GLU A 72 -6.03 10.57 13.46
CA GLU A 72 -7.27 9.93 13.90
C GLU A 72 -7.82 10.76 15.07
N ASP A 73 -9.12 11.08 15.01
CA ASP A 73 -9.89 11.56 16.15
C ASP A 73 -10.77 10.42 16.70
N GLU A 74 -11.60 10.69 17.70
CA GLU A 74 -12.40 9.64 18.36
C GLU A 74 -13.35 8.89 17.42
N GLU A 75 -13.72 9.48 16.27
CA GLU A 75 -14.72 8.91 15.36
C GLU A 75 -14.26 8.84 13.89
N ASN A 76 -13.19 9.54 13.50
CA ASN A 76 -12.82 9.77 12.10
C ASN A 76 -11.29 9.78 11.86
N TYR A 77 -10.93 9.51 10.62
CA TYR A 77 -9.60 9.80 10.08
C TYR A 77 -9.59 11.15 9.37
N LEU A 78 -8.69 12.03 9.79
CA LEU A 78 -8.40 13.31 9.14
C LEU A 78 -7.15 13.18 8.26
N TYR A 79 -7.34 13.37 6.96
CA TYR A 79 -6.28 13.37 5.97
C TYR A 79 -5.87 14.80 5.63
N THR A 80 -4.60 15.12 5.82
CA THR A 80 -4.04 16.42 5.43
C THR A 80 -2.93 16.24 4.42
N VAL A 81 -2.91 17.12 3.42
CA VAL A 81 -1.91 17.10 2.34
C VAL A 81 -1.34 18.49 2.19
N PHE A 82 -0.01 18.60 2.31
CA PHE A 82 0.71 19.85 2.14
C PHE A 82 1.80 19.70 1.08
N GLY A 83 1.82 20.61 0.10
CA GLY A 83 2.81 20.62 -0.98
C GLY A 83 3.65 21.89 -0.98
N LYS A 84 4.93 21.77 -1.30
CA LYS A 84 5.83 22.89 -1.58
C LYS A 84 6.71 22.61 -2.79
N THR A 85 7.01 23.65 -3.56
CA THR A 85 8.06 23.60 -4.59
C THR A 85 9.39 24.07 -3.99
N PHE A 86 10.50 23.67 -4.60
CA PHE A 86 11.82 24.19 -4.26
C PHE A 86 12.15 25.48 -5.00
#